data_AF-A0A5K7ZMJ6-F1
#
_entry.id   AF-A0A5K7ZMJ6-F1
#
_cell.length_a   1.000
_cell.length_b   1.000
_cell.length_c   1.000
_cell.angle_alpha   90.00
_cell.angle_beta   90.00
_cell.angle_gamma   90.00
#
_symmetry.space_group_name_H-M   'P 1'
#
loop_
_entity.id
_entity.type
_entity.pdbx_description
1 polymer ?
#
loop_
_entity_poly.entity_id
_entity_poly.type
_entity_poly.pdbx_seq_one_letter_code
_entity_poly.pdbx_strand_id
1 'polypeptide(L)'
;MRVIEIHPTHRCNLKCLHCYSAGHSNSAEDLIPEDIEGFFREAAELGYNFVGVSGGEPLLWDGLYAFLHDVRELGFSTAITTNGTLIDESSVKQLRDHVGLVSVSVDGPPEQHAIKI
;
A
#
# COMPACT_ATOMS: atom_id res chain seq x y z
N MET A 1 -15.07 11.57 -7.07
CA MET A 1 -13.87 10.73 -6.86
C MET A 1 -14.34 9.35 -6.47
N ARG A 2 -13.91 8.32 -7.19
CA ARG A 2 -14.24 6.91 -6.94
C ARG A 2 -12.95 6.20 -6.59
N VAL A 3 -12.93 5.56 -5.42
CA VAL A 3 -11.72 5.08 -4.75
C VAL A 3 -11.73 3.55 -4.73
N ILE A 4 -10.59 2.95 -5.01
CA ILE A 4 -10.28 1.54 -4.75
C ILE A 4 -9.19 1.51 -3.68
N GLU A 5 -9.36 0.67 -2.66
CA GLU A 5 -8.31 0.35 -1.69
C GLU A 5 -7.88 -1.09 -1.92
N ILE A 6 -6.58 -1.34 -2.06
CA ILE A 6 -6.04 -2.70 -2.19
C ILE A 6 -5.04 -3.01 -1.08
N HIS A 7 -5.11 -4.24 -0.58
CA HIS A 7 -4.15 -4.80 0.37
C HIS A 7 -3.42 -5.97 -0.31
N PRO A 8 -2.41 -5.69 -1.14
CA PRO A 8 -1.79 -6.69 -2.01
C PRO A 8 -0.89 -7.68 -1.26
N THR A 9 -0.53 -7.39 -0.02
CA THR A 9 0.17 -8.32 0.85
C THR A 9 -0.45 -8.30 2.23
N HIS A 10 -0.33 -9.41 2.95
CA HIS A 10 -0.59 -9.45 4.39
C HIS A 10 0.71 -9.44 5.21
N ARG A 11 1.88 -9.41 4.54
CA ARG A 11 3.19 -9.37 5.20
C ARG A 11 3.41 -7.99 5.81
N CYS A 12 3.75 -7.96 7.09
CA CYS A 12 4.11 -6.73 7.79
C CYS A 12 5.33 -7.00 8.66
N ASN A 13 6.22 -6.01 8.76
CA ASN A 13 7.42 -6.09 9.61
C ASN A 13 7.15 -5.69 11.08
N LEU A 14 5.89 -5.38 11.43
CA LEU A 14 5.43 -5.05 12.79
C LEU A 14 4.27 -5.97 13.22
N LYS A 15 3.98 -6.04 14.52
CA LYS A 15 2.85 -6.81 15.09
C LYS A 15 1.99 -5.97 16.04
N CYS A 16 1.45 -4.86 15.53
CA CYS A 16 0.67 -3.92 16.32
C CYS A 16 -0.53 -4.61 17.00
N LEU A 17 -0.76 -4.33 18.29
CA LEU A 17 -1.86 -4.93 19.07
C LEU A 17 -3.26 -4.64 18.52
N HIS A 18 -3.43 -3.48 17.89
CA HIS A 18 -4.69 -3.03 17.31
C HIS A 18 -4.86 -3.44 15.84
N CYS A 19 -3.89 -4.16 15.26
CA CYS A 19 -3.93 -4.52 13.84
C CYS A 19 -5.10 -5.46 13.56
N TYR A 20 -6.09 -4.96 12.81
CA TYR A 20 -7.26 -5.74 12.40
C TYR A 20 -6.89 -6.96 11.52
N SER A 21 -5.68 -6.95 10.93
CA SER A 21 -5.13 -8.04 10.09
C SER A 21 -4.15 -8.97 10.82
N ALA A 22 -3.92 -8.81 12.13
CA ALA A 22 -2.87 -9.53 12.87
C ALA A 22 -2.91 -11.05 12.74
N GLY A 23 -4.10 -11.65 12.60
CA GLY A 23 -4.27 -13.11 12.45
C GLY A 23 -3.94 -13.65 11.05
N HIS A 24 -3.70 -12.80 10.07
CA HIS A 24 -3.45 -13.16 8.66
C HIS A 24 -2.03 -12.84 8.20
N SER A 25 -1.18 -12.32 9.10
CA SER A 25 0.22 -12.05 8.78
C SER A 25 0.92 -13.36 8.42
N ASN A 26 1.24 -13.55 7.15
CA ASN A 26 1.92 -14.73 6.55
C ASN A 26 1.04 -15.92 6.11
N SER A 27 -0.29 -15.81 6.10
CA SER A 27 -1.16 -16.94 5.69
C SER A 27 -1.77 -16.82 4.28
N ALA A 28 -1.68 -15.65 3.66
CA ALA A 28 -2.25 -15.37 2.34
C ALA A 28 -1.14 -15.07 1.34
N GLU A 29 -1.29 -15.58 0.13
CA GLU A 29 -0.41 -15.28 -1.00
C GLU A 29 -0.54 -13.79 -1.36
N ASP A 30 0.60 -13.18 -1.70
CA ASP A 30 0.61 -11.80 -2.19
C ASP A 30 -0.12 -11.73 -3.55
N LEU A 31 -0.81 -10.63 -3.80
CA LEU A 31 -1.37 -10.35 -5.11
C LEU A 31 -0.24 -10.23 -6.13
N ILE A 32 -0.41 -10.90 -7.26
CA ILE A 32 0.44 -10.75 -8.43
C ILE A 32 -0.12 -9.53 -9.22
N PRO A 33 0.66 -8.46 -9.47
CA PRO A 33 0.18 -7.27 -10.16
C PRO A 33 -0.55 -7.57 -11.48
N GLU A 34 -0.05 -8.55 -12.23
CA GLU A 34 -0.59 -8.96 -13.53
C GLU A 34 -2.01 -9.54 -13.41
N ASP A 35 -2.35 -10.18 -12.28
CA ASP A 35 -3.67 -10.79 -12.08
C ASP A 35 -4.78 -9.74 -11.88
N ILE A 36 -4.42 -8.51 -11.50
CA ILE A 36 -5.37 -7.42 -11.22
C ILE A 36 -5.37 -6.32 -12.29
N GLU A 37 -4.52 -6.42 -13.31
CA GLU A 37 -4.43 -5.40 -14.37
C GLU A 37 -5.77 -5.20 -15.10
N GLY A 38 -6.44 -6.29 -15.48
CA GLY A 38 -7.74 -6.24 -16.15
C GLY A 38 -8.81 -5.56 -15.30
N PHE A 39 -8.81 -5.82 -13.99
CA PHE A 39 -9.73 -5.18 -13.05
C PHE A 39 -9.53 -3.65 -13.02
N PHE A 40 -8.29 -3.16 -13.00
CA PHE A 40 -8.04 -1.71 -12.99
C PHE A 40 -8.37 -1.04 -14.32
N ARG A 41 -8.20 -1.73 -15.46
CA ARG A 41 -8.65 -1.23 -16.77
C ARG A 41 -10.16 -1.06 -16.81
N GLU A 42 -10.91 -2.08 -16.41
CA GLU A 42 -12.37 -2.01 -16.33
C GLU A 42 -12.84 -0.95 -15.32
N ALA A 43 -12.17 -0.85 -14.17
CA ALA A 43 -12.48 0.16 -13.17
C ALA A 43 -12.28 1.59 -13.71
N ALA A 44 -11.24 1.83 -14.50
CA ALA A 44 -11.02 3.13 -15.15
C ALA A 44 -12.18 3.49 -16.09
N GLU A 45 -12.64 2.54 -16.90
CA GLU A 45 -13.79 2.72 -17.80
C GLU A 45 -15.09 3.03 -17.03
N LEU A 46 -15.23 2.47 -15.82
CA LEU A 46 -16.32 2.77 -14.90
C LEU A 46 -16.12 4.09 -14.12
N GLY A 47 -15.06 4.85 -14.38
CA GLY A 47 -14.80 6.16 -13.79
C GLY A 47 -14.18 6.11 -12.38
N TYR A 48 -13.57 5.00 -11.98
CA TYR A 48 -12.63 4.99 -10.86
C TYR A 48 -11.37 5.75 -11.22
N ASN A 49 -10.84 6.52 -10.28
CA ASN A 49 -9.77 7.46 -10.55
C ASN A 49 -8.80 7.68 -9.40
N PHE A 50 -8.95 6.93 -8.31
CA PHE A 50 -8.03 6.95 -7.18
C PHE A 50 -7.81 5.54 -6.66
N VAL A 51 -6.56 5.19 -6.39
CA VAL A 51 -6.20 3.94 -5.74
C VAL A 51 -5.31 4.20 -4.52
N GLY A 52 -5.73 3.65 -3.38
CA GLY A 52 -4.92 3.54 -2.18
C GLY A 52 -4.33 2.15 -2.07
N VAL A 53 -3.04 2.08 -1.75
CA VAL A 53 -2.34 0.82 -1.46
C VAL A 53 -1.96 0.80 0.02
N SER A 54 -2.50 -0.17 0.73
CA SER A 54 -2.12 -0.49 2.11
C SER A 54 -1.74 -1.98 2.16
N GLY A 55 -2.18 -2.71 3.18
CA GLY A 55 -2.02 -4.16 3.25
C GLY A 55 -0.66 -4.61 3.70
N GLY A 56 -0.68 -5.35 4.83
CA GLY A 56 0.51 -5.62 5.60
C GLY A 56 1.30 -4.34 5.81
N GLU A 57 2.50 -4.31 5.26
CA GLU A 57 3.24 -3.11 4.94
C GLU A 57 3.43 -3.05 3.41
N PRO A 58 2.89 -2.05 2.70
CA PRO A 58 2.95 -2.01 1.23
C PRO A 58 4.38 -2.00 0.69
N LEU A 59 5.35 -1.43 1.43
CA LEU A 59 6.76 -1.42 1.02
C LEU A 59 7.42 -2.81 1.06
N LEU A 60 6.76 -3.84 1.61
CA LEU A 60 7.21 -5.23 1.52
C LEU A 60 6.71 -5.95 0.26
N TRP A 61 5.74 -5.39 -0.46
CA TRP A 61 5.19 -6.00 -1.66
C TRP A 61 6.09 -5.73 -2.87
N ASP A 62 6.67 -6.79 -3.43
CA ASP A 62 7.66 -6.69 -4.52
C ASP A 62 7.08 -6.01 -5.78
N GLY A 63 5.77 -6.10 -5.99
CA GLY A 63 5.05 -5.52 -7.14
C GLY A 63 4.66 -4.05 -7.01
N LEU A 64 4.94 -3.40 -5.87
CA LEU A 64 4.38 -2.07 -5.54
C LEU A 64 4.62 -1.02 -6.62
N TYR A 65 5.88 -0.81 -7.02
CA TYR A 65 6.23 0.30 -7.91
C TYR A 65 5.77 0.06 -9.35
N ALA A 66 5.85 -1.18 -9.83
CA ALA A 66 5.32 -1.57 -11.14
C ALA A 66 3.81 -1.33 -11.19
N PHE A 67 3.07 -1.81 -10.18
CA PHE A 67 1.64 -1.58 -10.06
C PHE A 67 1.28 -0.09 -10.03
N LEU A 68 1.97 0.71 -9.21
CA LEU A 68 1.72 2.14 -9.11
C LEU A 68 2.00 2.88 -10.43
N HIS A 69 2.99 2.43 -11.20
CA HIS A 69 3.24 2.94 -12.54
C HIS A 69 2.06 2.62 -13.46
N ASP A 70 1.65 1.35 -13.54
CA ASP A 70 0.63 0.89 -14.48
C ASP A 70 -0.73 1.55 -14.24
N VAL A 71 -1.18 1.65 -12.99
CA VAL A 71 -2.47 2.30 -12.68
C VAL A 71 -2.44 3.81 -12.93
N ARG A 72 -1.28 4.46 -12.86
CA ARG A 72 -1.16 5.87 -13.25
C ARG A 72 -1.28 6.07 -14.75
N GLU A 73 -0.74 5.15 -15.55
CA GLU A 73 -0.92 5.16 -17.00
C GLU A 73 -2.40 4.98 -17.39
N LEU A 74 -3.18 4.31 -16.53
CA LEU A 74 -4.65 4.22 -16.65
C LEU A 74 -5.40 5.48 -16.14
N GLY A 75 -4.69 6.49 -15.64
CA GLY A 75 -5.26 7.76 -15.17
C GLY A 75 -5.64 7.81 -13.69
N PHE A 76 -5.23 6.82 -12.88
CA PHE A 76 -5.47 6.86 -11.44
C PHE A 76 -4.52 7.82 -10.74
N SER A 77 -5.04 8.55 -9.76
CA SER A 77 -4.24 9.12 -8.67
C SER A 77 -3.94 8.04 -7.65
N THR A 78 -2.74 8.04 -7.10
CA THR A 78 -2.23 6.97 -6.24
C THR A 78 -1.84 7.48 -4.87
N ALA A 79 -2.09 6.68 -3.85
CA ALA A 79 -1.61 6.90 -2.49
C ALA A 79 -1.14 5.59 -1.85
N ILE A 80 -0.26 5.70 -0.86
CA ILE A 80 0.11 4.58 0.00
C ILE A 80 -0.15 4.90 1.48
N THR A 81 -0.46 3.87 2.27
CA THR A 81 -0.48 3.94 3.73
C THR A 81 0.56 2.98 4.30
N THR A 82 1.60 3.51 4.92
CA THR A 82 2.77 2.78 5.42
C THR A 82 2.99 3.00 6.92
N ASN A 83 3.62 2.05 7.59
CA ASN A 83 4.12 2.22 8.95
C ASN A 83 5.40 3.08 9.00
N GLY A 84 5.98 3.42 7.85
CA GLY A 84 7.11 4.34 7.72
C GLY A 84 8.48 3.77 8.10
N THR A 85 8.55 2.57 8.67
CA THR A 85 9.81 2.00 9.19
C THR A 85 10.77 1.49 8.10
N LEU A 86 10.27 1.31 6.88
CA LEU A 86 11.05 0.88 5.71
C LEU A 86 11.36 2.01 4.73
N ILE A 87 11.02 3.26 5.08
CA ILE A 87 11.33 4.41 4.24
C ILE A 87 12.84 4.68 4.29
N ASP A 88 13.44 4.77 3.11
CA ASP A 88 14.85 5.07 2.85
C ASP A 88 14.99 5.96 1.60
N GLU A 89 16.22 6.34 1.25
CA GLU A 89 16.45 7.21 0.08
C GLU A 89 15.98 6.60 -1.24
N SER A 90 15.98 5.27 -1.35
CA SER A 90 15.60 4.55 -2.56
C SER A 90 14.07 4.59 -2.74
N SER A 91 13.34 4.17 -1.71
CA SER A 91 11.88 4.21 -1.67
C SER A 91 11.34 5.63 -1.78
N VAL A 92 11.98 6.64 -1.17
CA VAL A 92 11.57 8.04 -1.35
C VAL A 92 11.60 8.48 -2.82
N LYS A 93 12.64 8.09 -3.58
CA LYS A 93 12.73 8.42 -5.01
C LYS A 93 11.58 7.77 -5.79
N GLN A 94 11.34 6.48 -5.55
CA GLN A 94 10.26 5.74 -6.20
C GLN A 94 8.89 6.34 -5.85
N LEU A 95 8.63 6.57 -4.56
CA LEU A 95 7.35 7.13 -4.09
C LEU A 95 7.10 8.53 -4.66
N ARG A 96 8.11 9.41 -4.69
CA ARG A 96 7.96 10.75 -5.27
C ARG A 96 7.45 10.70 -6.72
N ASP A 97 7.92 9.72 -7.49
CA ASP A 97 7.60 9.61 -8.91
C ASP A 97 6.24 8.92 -9.14
N HIS A 98 5.78 8.13 -8.16
CA HIS A 98 4.62 7.24 -8.30
C HIS A 98 3.42 7.54 -7.38
N VAL A 99 3.53 8.35 -6.34
CA VAL A 99 2.39 8.64 -5.43
C VAL A 99 2.16 10.13 -5.23
N GLY A 100 0.88 10.51 -5.20
CA GLY A 100 0.45 11.87 -4.86
C GLY A 100 0.33 12.10 -3.36
N LEU A 101 0.24 11.03 -2.57
CA LEU A 101 0.06 11.07 -1.12
C LEU A 101 0.75 9.86 -0.46
N VAL A 102 1.49 10.13 0.62
CA VAL A 102 1.99 9.12 1.55
C VAL A 102 1.34 9.37 2.90
N SER A 103 0.56 8.40 3.38
CA SER A 103 0.02 8.38 4.73
C SER A 103 0.92 7.53 5.61
N VAL A 104 1.34 8.08 6.76
CA VAL A 104 2.19 7.38 7.73
C VAL A 104 1.40 7.15 9.01
N SER A 105 1.33 5.89 9.44
CA SER A 105 0.62 5.50 10.67
C SER A 105 1.38 5.96 11.92
N VAL A 106 0.77 6.85 12.70
CA VAL A 106 1.29 7.32 13.99
C VAL A 106 0.18 7.22 15.04
N ASP A 107 0.36 6.31 15.99
CA ASP A 107 -0.68 5.94 16.96
C ASP A 107 -0.57 6.70 18.30
N GLY A 108 0.45 7.55 18.46
CA GLY A 108 0.65 8.31 19.69
C GLY A 108 2.08 8.83 19.86
N PRO A 109 2.39 9.43 21.03
CA PRO A 109 3.75 9.81 21.38
C PRO A 109 4.67 8.58 21.51
N PRO A 110 6.01 8.76 21.50
CA PRO A 110 6.97 7.66 21.48
C PRO A 110 6.76 6.59 22.55
N GLU A 111 6.40 6.98 23.77
CA GLU A 111 6.13 6.07 24.89
C GLU A 111 4.97 5.11 24.64
N GLN A 112 4.04 5.45 23.75
CA GLN A 112 2.89 4.62 23.37
C GLN A 112 3.11 3.94 22.01
N HIS A 113 3.70 4.66 21.05
CA HIS A 113 3.84 4.21 19.66
C HIS A 113 5.06 3.31 19.42
N ALA A 114 6.18 3.51 20.15
CA ALA A 114 7.40 2.73 19.95
C ALA A 114 7.42 1.38 20.70
N ILE A 115 6.28 0.94 21.25
CA ILE A 115 6.15 -0.36 21.89
C ILE A 115 6.17 -1.42 20.79
N LYS A 116 7.37 -1.93 20.50
CA LYS A 116 7.57 -3.06 19.58
C LYS A 116 7.10 -4.33 20.27
N ILE A 117 5.87 -4.75 19.96
CA ILE A 117 5.36 -6.09 20.29
C ILE A 117 5.55 -6.98 19.06
#